data_AF-A0A2M9MW43-F1
#
_entry.id   AF-A0A2M9MW43-F1
#
_cell.length_a   1.000
_cell.length_b   1.000
_cell.length_c   1.000
_cell.angle_alpha   90.00
_cell.angle_beta   90.00
_cell.angle_gamma   90.00
#
_symmetry.space_group_name_H-M   'P 1'
#
loop_
_entity.id
_entity.type
_entity.pdbx_description
1 polymer ?
#
loop_
_entity_poly.entity_id
_entity_poly.type
_entity_poly.pdbx_seq_one_letter_code
_entity_poly.pdbx_strand_id
1 'polypeptide(L)' 'MKFIPHQYQEYATQRILDTPFIALLLEMGLG' A
#
# COMPACT_ATOMS: atom_id res chain seq x y z
N MET A 1 11.59 7.62 -13.42
CA MET A 1 11.73 7.84 -11.97
C MET A 1 11.59 6.50 -11.27
N LYS A 2 12.42 6.18 -10.28
CA LYS A 2 12.36 4.92 -9.54
C LYS A 2 11.26 5.03 -8.46
N PHE A 3 10.35 4.07 -8.39
CA PHE A 3 9.41 3.96 -7.28
C PHE A 3 10.17 3.53 -6.02
N ILE A 4 10.09 4.34 -4.98
CA ILE A 4 10.64 4.04 -3.66
C ILE A 4 9.46 4.24 -2.70
N PRO A 5 8.83 3.16 -2.20
CA PRO A 5 7.64 3.28 -1.39
C PRO A 5 7.95 3.98 -0.08
N HIS A 6 7.03 4.84 0.36
CA HIS A 6 6.99 5.26 1.75
C HIS A 6 6.58 4.06 2.63
N GLN A 7 6.90 4.11 3.92
CA GLN A 7 6.64 3.01 4.86
C GLN A 7 5.17 2.54 4.84
N TYR A 8 4.21 3.47 4.70
CA TYR A 8 2.79 3.10 4.62
C TYR A 8 2.44 2.36 3.33
N GLN A 9 3.09 2.68 2.21
CA GLN A 9 2.89 2.01 0.93
C GLN A 9 3.51 0.61 0.96
N GLU A 10 4.68 0.46 1.58
CA GLU A 10 5.29 -0.86 1.80
C GLU A 10 4.39 -1.75 2.66
N TYR A 11 3.90 -1.23 3.79
CA TYR A 11 2.94 -1.95 4.63
C TYR A 11 1.67 -2.33 3.85
N ALA A 12 1.05 -1.39 3.16
CA ALA A 12 -0.14 -1.62 2.34
C ALA A 12 0.11 -2.70 1.28
N THR A 13 1.27 -2.65 0.62
CA THR A 13 1.68 -3.62 -0.41
C THR A 13 1.77 -5.02 0.18
N GLN A 14 2.44 -5.20 1.32
CA GLN A 14 2.55 -6.50 1.96
C GLN A 14 1.18 -7.04 2.39
N ARG A 15 0.30 -6.20 2.95
CA ARG A 15 -1.05 -6.62 3.36
C ARG A 15 -1.90 -7.13 2.20
N ILE A 16 -1.78 -6.52 1.01
CA ILE A 16 -2.46 -6.99 -0.21
C ILE A 16 -1.93 -8.36 -0.65
N LEU A 17 -0.61 -8.56 -0.61
CA LEU A 17 -0.01 -9.83 -1.02
C LEU A 17 -0.38 -10.99 -0.07
N ASP A 18 -0.43 -10.71 1.23
CA ASP A 18 -0.67 -11.72 2.25
C ASP A 18 -2.16 -12.05 2.45
N THR A 19 -3.06 -11.14 2.05
CA THR A 19 -4.50 -11.24 2.36
C THR A 19 -5.33 -11.25 1.07
N PRO A 20 -5.81 -12.42 0.61
CA PRO A 20 -6.49 -12.56 -0.69
C PRO A 20 -7.74 -11.69 -0.89
N PHE A 21 -8.37 -11.23 0.19
CA PHE A 21 -9.52 -10.33 0.16
C PHE A 21 -9.35 -9.24 1.21
N ILE A 22 -8.99 -8.04 0.78
CA ILE A 22 -8.76 -6.90 1.67
C ILE A 22 -9.23 -5.59 1.00
N ALA A 23 -9.66 -4.64 1.83
CA ALA A 23 -9.85 -3.25 1.44
C ALA A 23 -8.85 -2.39 2.22
N LEU A 24 -8.22 -1.45 1.53
CA LEU A 24 -7.39 -0.43 2.14
C LEU A 24 -8.15 0.89 2.12
N LEU A 25 -8.23 1.56 3.27
CA LEU A 25 -8.77 2.91 3.39
C LEU A 25 -7.61 3.86 3.60
N LEU A 26 -7.34 4.68 2.60
CA LEU A 26 -6.25 5.65 2.57
C LEU A 26 -6.82 7.03 2.23
N GLU A 27 -6.22 8.07 2.78
CA GLU A 27 -6.51 9.46 2.40
C GLU A 27 -6.11 9.73 0.94
N MET A 28 -6.77 10.72 0.32
CA MET A 28 -6.47 11.10 -1.06
C MET A 28 -5.03 11.63 -1.22
N GLY A 29 -4.39 11.28 -2.34
CA GLY A 29 -3.03 11.74 -2.65
C GLY A 29 -1.92 10.90 -2.00
N LEU A 30 -2.26 9.82 -1.29
CA LEU A 30 -1.26 8.92 -0.70
C LEU A 30 -0.59 7.98 -1.71
N GLY A 31 -1.04 7.96 -2.98
CA GLY A 31 -0.40 7.22 -4.06
C GLY A 31 -0.66 5.74 -4.00
#